data_AF-A0A852W674-F1
#
_entry.id   AF-A0A852W674-F1
#
_cell.length_a   1.000
_cell.length_b   1.000
_cell.length_c   1.000
_cell.angle_alpha   90.00
_cell.angle_beta   90.00
_cell.angle_gamma   90.00
#
_symmetry.space_group_name_H-M   'P 1'
#
loop_
_entity.id
_entity.type
_entity.pdbx_description
1 polymer ?
#
loop_
_entity_poly.entity_id
_entity_poly.type
_entity_poly.pdbx_seq_one_letter_code
_entity_poly.pdbx_strand_id
1 'polypeptide(L)'
;MSITKDPPGRSPGTLARALRELPGSGRTAFGPQDRAAAPPQWRVVAVGLVLAVLFLVGVGTVAPATMVGTAALGLALGFTLFHSRFGFTSGWRQLVAVGQGAAIRAHMVMLATASVLFAVILSSGFALAGEPKGFTNPIGIGLVVGAFLFGVGMQVGGSCASGTLFAVGSGQSAIVLTLLGFVVGSMFAVFTHTFWTQTVPQGPSVNLAQLLGYPGAVAATLLVTAAITAVTWVVARRRTPPPVERPPSARGVARIPRGSWPMWVGAVVLAVLNAAVLFVSAAPWGVTSAFALWGSKLLQAVGFDMAGLAYWQAPANARSLAAPVLADRISNLDVGIMIGALVASAVGGAFVLHKRIPWKLALGAVLGGIAMGYGARLAGGCNIGAYFSGIASFSLHGWIWAVVALGGTWVGLRLRPLFGLTNPEPADSLC
;
A
#
# COMPACT_ATOMS: atom_id res chain seq x y z
N MET A 1 23.14 20.79 -58.55
CA MET A 1 22.26 21.96 -58.32
C MET A 1 20.85 21.45 -58.60
N SER A 2 19.90 21.29 -57.68
CA SER A 2 19.68 21.83 -56.34
C SER A 2 19.03 20.75 -55.47
N ILE A 3 19.47 20.68 -54.22
CA ILE A 3 18.89 19.86 -53.15
C ILE A 3 17.90 20.76 -52.42
N THR A 4 16.63 20.37 -52.33
CA THR A 4 15.70 20.91 -51.33
C THR A 4 15.41 19.85 -50.28
N LYS A 5 15.94 20.11 -49.09
CA LYS A 5 15.71 19.43 -47.81
C LYS A 5 14.27 19.60 -47.36
N ASP A 6 13.61 18.50 -47.02
CA ASP A 6 12.50 18.52 -46.06
C ASP A 6 13.02 18.22 -44.63
N PRO A 7 12.43 18.83 -43.58
CA PRO A 7 12.89 18.68 -42.19
C PRO A 7 12.36 17.38 -41.53
N PRO A 8 13.02 16.85 -40.48
CA PRO A 8 12.66 15.58 -39.87
C PRO A 8 11.53 15.76 -38.83
N GLY A 9 10.28 15.59 -39.27
CA GLY A 9 9.13 15.41 -38.39
C GLY A 9 8.99 13.94 -37.97
N ARG A 10 9.32 13.61 -36.72
CA ARG A 10 9.05 12.29 -36.10
C ARG A 10 7.55 12.00 -36.17
N SER A 11 7.15 11.01 -36.96
CA SER A 11 5.80 10.45 -36.95
C SER A 11 5.66 9.46 -35.78
N PRO A 12 4.74 9.65 -34.82
CA PRO A 12 4.50 8.69 -33.74
C PRO A 12 3.73 7.43 -34.19
N GLY A 13 3.63 7.17 -35.51
CA GLY A 13 2.80 6.10 -36.08
C GLY A 13 3.57 4.94 -36.71
N THR A 14 4.88 5.03 -36.90
CA THR A 14 5.66 4.04 -37.67
C THR A 14 5.94 2.76 -36.88
N LEU A 15 6.29 2.86 -35.59
CA LEU A 15 6.57 1.68 -34.76
C LEU A 15 5.30 0.85 -34.51
N ALA A 16 4.19 1.52 -34.17
CA ALA A 16 2.92 0.84 -33.89
C ALA A 16 2.28 0.19 -35.13
N ARG A 17 2.61 0.70 -36.33
CA ARG A 17 2.19 0.11 -37.60
C ARG A 17 3.12 -1.05 -37.98
N ALA A 18 4.43 -0.88 -37.82
CA ALA A 18 5.42 -1.94 -38.01
C ALA A 18 5.18 -3.15 -37.09
N LEU A 19 4.81 -2.94 -35.82
CA LEU A 19 4.45 -4.02 -34.88
C LEU A 19 3.17 -4.77 -35.27
N ARG A 20 2.24 -4.13 -35.99
CA ARG A 20 1.05 -4.80 -36.55
C ARG A 20 1.37 -5.64 -37.77
N GLU A 21 2.42 -5.31 -38.51
CA GLU A 21 2.82 -6.04 -39.72
C GLU A 21 3.71 -7.26 -39.41
N LEU A 22 4.19 -7.41 -38.16
CA LEU A 22 4.94 -8.59 -37.75
C LEU A 22 4.06 -9.86 -37.71
N PRO A 23 4.57 -11.01 -38.20
CA PRO A 23 3.95 -12.32 -38.00
C PRO A 23 3.69 -12.61 -36.51
N GLY A 24 2.74 -13.49 -36.21
CA GLY A 24 2.35 -13.80 -34.82
C GLY A 24 3.52 -14.16 -33.89
N SER A 25 4.57 -14.81 -34.41
CA SER A 25 5.82 -15.13 -33.71
C SER A 25 6.70 -13.90 -33.40
N GLY A 26 6.66 -12.87 -34.24
CA GLY A 26 7.33 -11.59 -34.01
C GLY A 26 6.62 -10.75 -32.94
N ARG A 27 5.29 -10.81 -32.87
CA ARG A 27 4.52 -10.14 -31.80
C ARG A 27 4.77 -10.77 -30.42
N THR A 28 4.97 -12.08 -30.34
CA THR A 28 5.31 -12.76 -29.08
C THR A 28 6.69 -12.41 -28.55
N ALA A 29 7.63 -11.98 -29.41
CA ALA A 29 8.97 -11.55 -28.97
C ALA A 29 8.92 -10.26 -28.14
N PHE A 30 7.94 -9.38 -28.40
CA PHE A 30 7.76 -8.08 -27.73
C PHE A 30 6.63 -8.06 -26.68
N GLY A 31 5.97 -9.19 -26.43
CA GLY A 31 4.92 -9.32 -25.41
C GLY A 31 5.48 -9.74 -24.03
N PRO A 32 4.66 -9.73 -22.96
CA PRO A 32 5.09 -10.21 -21.64
C PRO A 32 5.56 -11.67 -21.73
N GLN A 33 6.83 -11.93 -21.41
CA GLN A 33 7.42 -13.27 -21.45
C GLN A 33 7.33 -13.95 -20.07
N ASP A 34 6.95 -15.24 -20.07
CA ASP A 34 6.92 -16.04 -18.84
C ASP A 34 8.34 -16.50 -18.48
N ARG A 35 9.04 -15.69 -17.67
CA ARG A 35 10.38 -16.03 -17.16
C ARG A 35 10.29 -17.01 -16.00
N ALA A 36 11.23 -17.95 -15.92
CA ALA A 36 11.32 -18.88 -14.79
C ALA A 36 11.82 -18.16 -13.52
N ALA A 37 11.29 -18.55 -12.36
CA ALA A 37 11.79 -18.07 -11.06
C ALA A 37 13.20 -18.60 -10.78
N ALA A 38 14.02 -17.76 -10.14
CA ALA A 38 15.35 -18.14 -9.66
C ALA A 38 15.28 -19.22 -8.55
N PRO A 39 16.38 -19.95 -8.29
CA PRO A 39 16.44 -20.88 -7.16
C PRO A 39 16.27 -20.14 -5.81
N PRO A 40 15.74 -20.81 -4.77
CA PRO A 40 15.54 -20.19 -3.46
C PRO A 40 16.89 -19.87 -2.82
N GLN A 41 16.94 -18.77 -2.09
CA GLN A 41 18.10 -18.36 -1.33
C GLN A 41 18.03 -18.93 0.09
N TRP A 42 18.27 -20.24 0.24
CA TRP A 42 17.99 -20.98 1.49
C TRP A 42 18.61 -20.40 2.76
N ARG A 43 19.80 -19.80 2.66
CA ARG A 43 20.42 -19.10 3.80
C ARG A 43 19.56 -17.93 4.29
N VAL A 44 19.03 -17.13 3.37
CA VAL A 44 18.14 -15.99 3.69
C VAL A 44 16.78 -16.48 4.17
N VAL A 45 16.27 -17.58 3.60
CA VAL A 45 15.04 -18.23 4.08
C VAL A 45 15.19 -18.67 5.53
N ALA A 46 16.28 -19.36 5.87
CA ALA A 46 16.55 -19.81 7.23
C ALA A 46 16.61 -18.63 8.22
N VAL A 47 17.30 -17.55 7.86
CA VAL A 47 17.33 -16.31 8.66
C VAL A 47 15.92 -15.75 8.85
N GLY A 48 15.14 -15.63 7.77
CA GLY A 48 13.78 -15.12 7.85
C GLY A 48 12.85 -15.98 8.73
N LEU A 49 12.98 -17.31 8.68
CA LEU A 49 12.22 -18.22 9.54
C LEU A 49 12.63 -18.13 11.01
N VAL A 50 13.93 -18.03 11.29
CA VAL A 50 14.43 -17.81 12.67
C VAL A 50 13.91 -16.47 13.20
N LEU A 51 13.98 -15.39 12.41
CA LEU A 51 13.42 -14.10 12.79
C LEU A 51 11.91 -14.17 13.04
N ALA A 52 11.15 -14.90 12.20
CA ALA A 52 9.72 -15.10 12.41
C ALA A 52 9.42 -15.81 13.73
N VAL A 53 10.15 -16.88 14.06
CA VAL A 53 9.97 -17.62 15.32
C VAL A 53 10.32 -16.74 16.51
N LEU A 54 11.49 -16.08 16.50
CA LEU A 54 11.92 -15.19 17.58
C LEU A 54 10.93 -14.03 17.77
N PHE A 55 10.41 -13.47 16.68
CA PHE A 55 9.41 -12.42 16.72
C PHE A 55 8.10 -12.89 17.37
N LEU A 56 7.55 -14.05 16.95
CA LEU A 56 6.31 -14.59 17.53
C LEU A 56 6.47 -14.95 19.01
N VAL A 57 7.60 -15.55 19.39
CA VAL A 57 7.92 -15.86 20.79
C VAL A 57 8.04 -14.57 21.60
N GLY A 58 8.78 -13.57 21.09
CA GLY A 58 8.97 -12.28 21.76
C GLY A 58 7.66 -11.50 21.98
N VAL A 59 6.74 -11.53 21.00
CA VAL A 59 5.38 -10.97 21.19
C VAL A 59 4.65 -11.74 22.30
N GLY A 60 4.74 -13.08 22.30
CA GLY A 60 4.11 -13.94 23.31
C GLY A 60 4.60 -13.72 24.74
N THR A 61 5.82 -13.18 24.94
CA THR A 61 6.34 -12.88 26.28
C THR A 61 5.82 -11.57 26.87
N VAL A 62 5.27 -10.66 26.06
CA VAL A 62 4.89 -9.30 26.51
C VAL A 62 3.44 -8.92 26.20
N ALA A 63 2.71 -9.77 25.46
CA ALA A 63 1.39 -9.46 24.95
C ALA A 63 0.48 -10.71 24.93
N PRO A 64 -0.86 -10.54 24.93
CA PRO A 64 -1.80 -11.66 24.93
C PRO A 64 -1.75 -12.48 23.62
N ALA A 65 -2.31 -13.69 23.64
CA ALA A 65 -2.32 -14.59 22.49
C ALA A 65 -2.94 -13.99 21.20
N THR A 66 -3.91 -13.09 21.33
CA THR A 66 -4.50 -12.35 20.19
C THR A 66 -3.48 -11.47 19.47
N MET A 67 -2.48 -10.93 20.18
CA MET A 67 -1.37 -10.17 19.59
C MET A 67 -0.39 -11.08 18.85
N VAL A 68 -0.14 -12.30 19.35
CA VAL A 68 0.64 -13.32 18.62
C VAL A 68 -0.07 -13.71 17.33
N GLY A 69 -1.40 -13.90 17.39
CA GLY A 69 -2.22 -14.14 16.19
C GLY A 69 -2.13 -12.98 15.20
N THR A 70 -2.14 -11.74 15.69
CA THR A 70 -1.99 -10.55 14.84
C THR A 70 -0.60 -10.44 14.21
N ALA A 71 0.45 -10.77 14.96
CA ALA A 71 1.82 -10.85 14.45
C ALA A 71 1.97 -11.92 13.34
N ALA A 72 1.35 -13.10 13.53
CA ALA A 72 1.32 -14.15 12.52
C ALA A 72 0.55 -13.73 11.26
N LEU A 73 -0.56 -13.00 11.41
CA LEU A 73 -1.27 -12.39 10.28
C LEU A 73 -0.41 -11.36 9.56
N GLY A 74 0.42 -10.59 10.27
CA GLY A 74 1.43 -9.71 9.68
C GLY A 74 2.40 -10.46 8.77
N LEU A 75 2.93 -11.61 9.22
CA LEU A 75 3.79 -12.48 8.40
C LEU A 75 3.07 -12.93 7.12
N ALA A 76 1.81 -13.38 7.25
CA ALA A 76 0.99 -13.81 6.11
C ALA A 76 0.68 -12.66 5.13
N LEU A 77 0.42 -11.45 5.65
CA LEU A 77 0.22 -10.24 4.85
C LEU A 77 1.49 -9.89 4.06
N GLY A 78 2.65 -9.88 4.71
CA GLY A 78 3.94 -9.64 4.04
C GLY A 78 4.24 -10.64 2.94
N PHE A 79 4.01 -11.93 3.23
CA PHE A 79 4.16 -13.01 2.28
C PHE A 79 3.25 -12.81 1.06
N THR A 80 1.97 -12.53 1.30
CA THR A 80 0.97 -12.31 0.24
C THR A 80 1.29 -11.08 -0.60
N LEU A 81 1.63 -9.95 0.03
CA LEU A 81 1.97 -8.70 -0.64
C LEU A 81 3.15 -8.87 -1.62
N PHE A 82 4.16 -9.64 -1.21
CA PHE A 82 5.30 -9.93 -2.06
C PHE A 82 4.92 -10.79 -3.28
N HIS A 83 4.24 -11.92 -3.07
CA HIS A 83 3.88 -12.86 -4.14
C HIS A 83 2.88 -12.29 -5.14
N SER A 84 1.95 -11.47 -4.67
CA SER A 84 0.97 -10.79 -5.53
C SER A 84 1.50 -9.49 -6.14
N ARG A 85 2.64 -8.98 -5.65
CA ARG A 85 3.21 -7.66 -5.99
C ARG A 85 2.13 -6.57 -5.96
N PHE A 86 1.27 -6.64 -4.94
CA PHE A 86 0.06 -5.83 -4.86
C PHE A 86 0.40 -4.38 -4.49
N GLY A 87 0.75 -3.60 -5.51
CA GLY A 87 1.23 -2.24 -5.37
C GLY A 87 0.14 -1.20 -5.65
N PHE A 88 -0.26 -0.46 -4.62
CA PHE A 88 -1.18 0.65 -4.82
C PHE A 88 -0.54 1.79 -5.65
N THR A 89 0.69 2.19 -5.31
CA THR A 89 1.39 3.31 -5.97
C THR A 89 1.57 3.09 -7.48
N SER A 90 2.06 1.92 -7.87
CA SER A 90 2.29 1.58 -9.29
C SER A 90 0.98 1.48 -10.06
N GLY A 91 -0.05 0.85 -9.48
CA GLY A 91 -1.36 0.74 -10.11
C GLY A 91 -2.01 2.10 -10.38
N TRP A 92 -1.89 3.04 -9.43
CA TRP A 92 -2.45 4.39 -9.58
C TRP A 92 -1.65 5.21 -10.58
N ARG A 93 -0.31 5.08 -10.57
CA ARG A 93 0.56 5.67 -11.58
C ARG A 93 0.22 5.21 -12.99
N GLN A 94 0.09 3.90 -13.18
CA GLN A 94 -0.25 3.29 -14.46
C GLN A 94 -1.64 3.71 -14.97
N LEU A 95 -2.63 3.82 -14.07
CA LEU A 95 -3.94 4.36 -14.41
C LEU A 95 -3.86 5.82 -14.87
N VAL A 96 -3.19 6.68 -14.11
CA VAL A 96 -3.16 8.13 -14.40
C VAL A 96 -2.29 8.44 -15.63
N ALA A 97 -1.15 7.78 -15.78
CA ALA A 97 -0.21 8.01 -16.87
C ALA A 97 -0.73 7.51 -18.22
N VAL A 98 -1.14 6.23 -18.29
CA VAL A 98 -1.45 5.55 -19.56
C VAL A 98 -2.86 4.97 -19.61
N GLY A 99 -3.62 5.00 -18.52
CA GLY A 99 -4.96 4.41 -18.47
C GLY A 99 -4.98 2.90 -18.20
N GLN A 100 -3.88 2.32 -17.71
CA GLN A 100 -3.82 0.89 -17.40
C GLN A 100 -4.53 0.59 -16.08
N GLY A 101 -5.71 -0.02 -16.17
CA GLY A 101 -6.61 -0.27 -15.03
C GLY A 101 -6.47 -1.64 -14.36
N ALA A 102 -5.52 -2.49 -14.73
CA ALA A 102 -5.38 -3.85 -14.18
C ALA A 102 -5.31 -3.89 -12.64
N ALA A 103 -4.43 -3.10 -12.04
CA ALA A 103 -4.29 -3.03 -10.59
C ALA A 103 -5.52 -2.45 -9.89
N ILE A 104 -6.16 -1.44 -10.50
CA ILE A 104 -7.37 -0.80 -9.94
C ILE A 104 -8.53 -1.79 -9.90
N ARG A 105 -8.70 -2.62 -10.93
CA ARG A 105 -9.69 -3.70 -10.95
C ARG A 105 -9.40 -4.73 -9.85
N ALA A 106 -8.13 -5.06 -9.61
CA ALA A 106 -7.76 -5.92 -8.48
C ALA A 106 -8.08 -5.27 -7.12
N HIS A 107 -7.88 -3.95 -6.96
CA HIS A 107 -8.34 -3.24 -5.77
C HIS A 107 -9.86 -3.31 -5.61
N MET A 108 -10.63 -3.20 -6.69
CA MET A 108 -12.10 -3.31 -6.62
C MET A 108 -12.54 -4.69 -6.12
N VAL A 109 -11.92 -5.77 -6.61
CA VAL A 109 -12.15 -7.14 -6.10
C VAL A 109 -11.79 -7.24 -4.61
N MET A 110 -10.66 -6.65 -4.21
CA MET A 110 -10.21 -6.63 -2.82
C MET A 110 -11.22 -5.90 -1.92
N LEU A 111 -11.67 -4.71 -2.33
CA LEU A 111 -12.64 -3.89 -1.59
C LEU A 111 -14.01 -4.57 -1.49
N ALA A 112 -14.51 -5.14 -2.59
CA ALA A 112 -15.77 -5.86 -2.64
C ALA A 112 -15.75 -7.11 -1.75
N THR A 113 -14.67 -7.88 -1.80
CA THR A 113 -14.52 -9.08 -0.95
C THR A 113 -14.43 -8.69 0.53
N ALA A 114 -13.62 -7.68 0.85
CA ALA A 114 -13.43 -7.25 2.22
C ALA A 114 -14.69 -6.62 2.82
N SER A 115 -15.47 -5.83 2.07
CA SER A 115 -16.70 -5.24 2.58
C SER A 115 -17.74 -6.30 2.96
N VAL A 116 -17.87 -7.37 2.16
CA VAL A 116 -18.76 -8.51 2.50
C VAL A 116 -18.29 -9.19 3.79
N LEU A 117 -17.00 -9.50 3.91
CA LEU A 117 -16.45 -10.15 5.10
C LEU A 117 -16.56 -9.26 6.35
N PHE A 118 -16.29 -7.97 6.22
CA PHE A 118 -16.41 -7.00 7.30
C PHE A 118 -17.85 -6.81 7.74
N ALA A 119 -18.83 -6.80 6.82
CA ALA A 119 -20.23 -6.76 7.19
C ALA A 119 -20.62 -7.95 8.08
N VAL A 120 -20.14 -9.16 7.77
CA VAL A 120 -20.42 -10.36 8.60
C VAL A 120 -19.82 -10.19 10.00
N ILE A 121 -18.55 -9.80 10.10
CA ILE A 121 -17.87 -9.66 11.39
C ILE A 121 -18.47 -8.52 12.22
N LEU A 122 -18.66 -7.34 11.62
CA LEU A 122 -19.19 -6.15 12.31
C LEU A 122 -20.66 -6.30 12.69
N SER A 123 -21.48 -7.00 11.90
CA SER A 123 -22.88 -7.28 12.26
C SER A 123 -23.01 -8.35 13.35
N SER A 124 -22.07 -9.29 13.43
CA SER A 124 -22.06 -10.30 14.49
C SER A 124 -21.72 -9.75 15.88
N GLY A 125 -21.04 -8.60 15.95
CA GLY A 125 -20.56 -8.01 17.21
C GLY A 125 -19.47 -8.82 17.90
N PHE A 126 -18.92 -9.87 17.26
CA PHE A 126 -17.98 -10.79 17.87
C PHE A 126 -16.60 -10.77 17.18
N ALA A 127 -15.56 -10.57 17.98
CA ALA A 127 -14.16 -10.74 17.63
C ALA A 127 -13.37 -11.23 18.87
N LEU A 128 -12.20 -11.88 18.65
CA LEU A 128 -11.45 -12.55 19.72
C LEU A 128 -10.91 -11.58 20.78
N ALA A 129 -10.55 -10.36 20.38
CA ALA A 129 -10.00 -9.34 21.27
C ALA A 129 -11.06 -8.35 21.83
N GLY A 130 -12.35 -8.60 21.58
CA GLY A 130 -13.45 -7.75 22.02
C GLY A 130 -14.42 -7.40 20.90
N GLU A 131 -15.23 -6.36 21.11
CA GLU A 131 -16.21 -5.91 20.11
C GLU A 131 -15.52 -5.33 18.85
N PRO A 132 -15.82 -5.84 17.65
CA PRO A 132 -15.15 -5.42 16.42
C PRO A 132 -15.57 -3.99 16.04
N LYS A 133 -14.57 -3.12 15.83
CA LYS A 133 -14.77 -1.72 15.47
C LYS A 133 -14.29 -1.45 14.05
N GLY A 134 -15.16 -0.84 13.25
CA GLY A 134 -14.82 -0.38 11.90
C GLY A 134 -13.84 0.79 11.91
N PHE A 135 -13.16 1.00 10.80
CA PHE A 135 -12.26 2.14 10.59
C PHE A 135 -13.04 3.34 10.03
N THR A 136 -13.57 4.17 10.92
CA THR A 136 -14.32 5.39 10.54
C THR A 136 -13.59 6.62 11.05
N ASN A 137 -13.36 7.60 10.19
CA ASN A 137 -12.74 8.87 10.55
C ASN A 137 -13.60 10.08 10.13
N PRO A 138 -13.41 11.25 10.76
CA PRO A 138 -14.07 12.49 10.39
C PRO A 138 -13.80 12.90 8.93
N ILE A 139 -14.80 13.52 8.29
CA ILE A 139 -14.64 14.18 7.00
C ILE A 139 -14.32 15.65 7.28
N GLY A 140 -13.13 16.11 6.91
CA GLY A 140 -12.70 17.48 7.20
C GLY A 140 -11.56 17.95 6.31
N ILE A 141 -11.06 19.17 6.57
CA ILE A 141 -9.97 19.77 5.77
C ILE A 141 -8.68 18.93 5.92
N GLY A 142 -8.42 18.37 7.11
CA GLY A 142 -7.30 17.47 7.35
C GLY A 142 -7.31 16.23 6.44
N LEU A 143 -8.50 15.69 6.15
CA LEU A 143 -8.68 14.60 5.18
C LEU A 143 -8.20 15.01 3.79
N VAL A 144 -8.67 16.16 3.30
CA VAL A 144 -8.37 16.62 1.94
C VAL A 144 -6.87 16.92 1.80
N VAL A 145 -6.33 17.75 2.70
CA VAL A 145 -4.91 18.13 2.68
C VAL A 145 -4.02 16.91 2.84
N GLY A 146 -4.34 16.05 3.81
CA GLY A 146 -3.56 14.86 4.11
C GLY A 146 -3.58 13.83 2.99
N ALA A 147 -4.75 13.52 2.42
CA ALA A 147 -4.88 12.55 1.34
C ALA A 147 -4.17 13.04 0.07
N PHE A 148 -4.28 14.34 -0.24
CA PHE A 148 -3.58 14.94 -1.37
C PHE A 148 -2.06 14.84 -1.20
N LEU A 149 -1.54 15.27 -0.04
CA LEU A 149 -0.12 15.21 0.26
C LEU A 149 0.40 13.77 0.26
N PHE A 150 -0.38 12.83 0.80
CA PHE A 150 -0.06 11.41 0.74
C PHE A 150 0.03 10.92 -0.71
N GLY A 151 -0.93 11.29 -1.56
CA GLY A 151 -0.95 10.95 -2.97
C GLY A 151 0.28 11.44 -3.72
N VAL A 152 0.72 12.68 -3.45
CA VAL A 152 1.99 13.21 -3.99
C VAL A 152 3.18 12.40 -3.47
N GLY A 153 3.24 12.23 -2.15
CA GLY A 153 4.33 11.55 -1.46
C GLY A 153 4.55 10.12 -1.92
N MET A 154 3.48 9.35 -2.13
CA MET A 154 3.61 7.96 -2.58
C MET A 154 4.19 7.84 -3.99
N GLN A 155 3.96 8.82 -4.86
CA GLN A 155 4.53 8.82 -6.21
C GLN A 155 6.00 9.21 -6.23
N VAL A 156 6.39 10.18 -5.43
CA VAL A 156 7.78 10.66 -5.31
C VAL A 156 8.63 9.66 -4.51
N GLY A 157 8.09 9.10 -3.43
CA GLY A 157 8.75 8.10 -2.59
C GLY A 157 8.80 6.69 -3.20
N GLY A 158 8.12 6.46 -4.32
CA GLY A 158 8.17 5.21 -5.09
C GLY A 158 7.36 4.05 -4.51
N SER A 159 6.77 4.20 -3.32
CA SER A 159 5.98 3.19 -2.62
C SER A 159 4.80 3.81 -1.85
N CYS A 160 3.86 2.98 -1.40
CA CYS A 160 2.82 3.35 -0.44
C CYS A 160 3.15 2.74 0.93
N ALA A 161 2.36 2.96 1.98
CA ALA A 161 2.69 2.49 3.33
C ALA A 161 3.01 0.97 3.43
N SER A 162 2.08 0.10 3.02
CA SER A 162 2.34 -1.35 2.95
C SER A 162 3.41 -1.72 1.92
N GLY A 163 3.44 -0.98 0.81
CA GLY A 163 4.48 -1.08 -0.21
C GLY A 163 5.89 -0.88 0.34
N THR A 164 6.05 0.11 1.23
CA THR A 164 7.30 0.43 1.90
C THR A 164 7.75 -0.73 2.76
N LEU A 165 6.86 -1.29 3.57
CA LEU A 165 7.18 -2.40 4.47
C LEU A 165 7.61 -3.67 3.73
N PHE A 166 6.82 -4.15 2.75
CA PHE A 166 7.20 -5.38 2.04
C PHE A 166 8.44 -5.16 1.13
N ALA A 167 8.64 -3.95 0.59
CA ALA A 167 9.83 -3.62 -0.19
C ALA A 167 11.10 -3.58 0.69
N VAL A 168 11.01 -3.01 1.90
CA VAL A 168 12.10 -3.06 2.88
C VAL A 168 12.40 -4.51 3.25
N GLY A 169 11.37 -5.30 3.57
CA GLY A 169 11.52 -6.73 3.89
C GLY A 169 12.16 -7.56 2.76
N SER A 170 11.88 -7.22 1.50
CA SER A 170 12.44 -7.90 0.32
C SER A 170 13.82 -7.39 -0.13
N GLY A 171 14.44 -6.47 0.62
CA GLY A 171 15.83 -6.02 0.39
C GLY A 171 15.99 -4.73 -0.41
N GLN A 172 14.90 -3.99 -0.67
CA GLN A 172 14.98 -2.76 -1.46
C GLN A 172 15.51 -1.56 -0.66
N SER A 173 16.82 -1.37 -0.67
CA SER A 173 17.53 -0.37 0.13
C SER A 173 17.03 1.07 -0.05
N ALA A 174 16.65 1.47 -1.27
CA ALA A 174 16.15 2.84 -1.53
C ALA A 174 14.87 3.15 -0.73
N ILE A 175 14.03 2.14 -0.48
CA ILE A 175 12.75 2.29 0.20
C ILE A 175 12.91 2.35 1.73
N VAL A 176 14.07 1.94 2.27
CA VAL A 176 14.43 2.19 3.67
C VAL A 176 14.45 3.68 3.96
N LEU A 177 14.98 4.49 3.03
CA LEU A 177 14.98 5.95 3.15
C LEU A 177 13.54 6.51 3.15
N THR A 178 12.67 5.92 2.34
CA THR A 178 11.24 6.26 2.34
C THR A 178 10.60 5.94 3.70
N LEU A 179 10.91 4.80 4.31
CA LEU A 179 10.42 4.43 5.64
C LEU A 179 10.89 5.41 6.71
N LEU A 180 12.17 5.77 6.72
CA LEU A 180 12.73 6.76 7.64
C LEU A 180 12.04 8.13 7.46
N GLY A 181 11.88 8.58 6.22
CA GLY A 181 11.11 9.78 5.91
C GLY A 181 9.67 9.69 6.42
N PHE A 182 9.03 8.52 6.31
CA PHE A 182 7.67 8.27 6.81
C PHE A 182 7.57 8.46 8.34
N VAL A 183 8.55 7.94 9.08
CA VAL A 183 8.62 8.13 10.55
C VAL A 183 8.78 9.60 10.88
N VAL A 184 9.68 10.32 10.21
CA VAL A 184 9.89 11.76 10.39
C VAL A 184 8.63 12.56 10.04
N GLY A 185 7.96 12.25 8.93
CA GLY A 185 6.69 12.88 8.54
C GLY A 185 5.58 12.64 9.56
N SER A 186 5.54 11.43 10.14
CA SER A 186 4.58 11.10 11.20
C SER A 186 4.86 11.90 12.48
N MET A 187 6.12 12.21 12.78
CA MET A 187 6.49 13.09 13.91
C MET A 187 6.03 14.51 13.70
N PHE A 188 6.15 15.07 12.49
CA PHE A 188 5.58 16.38 12.21
C PHE A 188 4.07 16.43 12.47
N ALA A 189 3.35 15.35 12.18
CA ALA A 189 1.92 15.27 12.49
C ALA A 189 1.64 15.17 13.99
N VAL A 190 2.49 14.49 14.77
CA VAL A 190 2.40 14.46 16.24
C VAL A 190 2.55 15.87 16.82
N PHE A 191 3.54 16.63 16.36
CA PHE A 191 3.79 18.00 16.84
C PHE A 191 2.72 19.01 16.42
N THR A 192 2.14 18.85 15.23
CA THR A 192 1.09 19.74 14.71
C THR A 192 -0.32 19.29 15.06
N HIS A 193 -0.47 18.20 15.83
CA HIS A 193 -1.76 17.58 16.13
C HIS A 193 -2.78 18.60 16.68
N THR A 194 -2.36 19.42 17.65
CA THR A 194 -3.18 20.46 18.28
C THR A 194 -3.83 21.39 17.25
N PHE A 195 -3.06 21.88 16.26
CA PHE A 195 -3.58 22.76 15.21
C PHE A 195 -4.70 22.07 14.42
N TRP A 196 -4.49 20.82 14.01
CA TRP A 196 -5.45 20.08 13.20
C TRP A 196 -6.68 19.62 13.97
N THR A 197 -6.58 19.42 15.29
CA THR A 197 -7.72 18.98 16.11
C THR A 197 -8.47 20.10 16.80
N GLN A 198 -7.82 21.24 17.10
CA GLN A 198 -8.43 22.34 17.86
C GLN A 198 -8.69 23.58 17.01
N THR A 199 -7.86 23.87 16.01
CA THR A 199 -7.99 25.09 15.18
C THR A 199 -8.77 24.82 13.90
N VAL A 200 -8.52 23.68 13.26
CA VAL A 200 -9.16 23.32 11.99
C VAL A 200 -10.50 22.64 12.24
N PRO A 201 -11.62 23.15 11.69
CA PRO A 201 -12.92 22.51 11.83
C PRO A 201 -12.92 21.06 11.32
N GLN A 202 -13.47 20.16 12.14
CA GLN A 202 -13.67 18.76 11.80
C GLN A 202 -15.16 18.53 11.52
N GLY A 203 -15.47 17.93 10.36
CA GLY A 203 -16.84 17.53 10.03
C GLY A 203 -17.19 16.17 10.65
N PRO A 204 -18.42 15.69 10.41
CA PRO A 204 -18.88 14.43 10.97
C PRO A 204 -18.17 13.23 10.35
N SER A 205 -18.11 12.14 11.11
CA SER A 205 -17.79 10.82 10.58
C SER A 205 -19.06 10.19 10.00
N VAL A 206 -19.09 9.88 8.71
CA VAL A 206 -20.24 9.27 8.02
C VAL A 206 -19.97 7.80 7.75
N ASN A 207 -20.84 6.92 8.25
CA ASN A 207 -20.78 5.48 8.03
C ASN A 207 -22.05 4.98 7.31
N LEU A 208 -21.90 4.35 6.15
CA LEU A 208 -23.03 3.90 5.33
C LEU A 208 -23.83 2.77 6.00
N ALA A 209 -23.19 1.93 6.83
CA ALA A 209 -23.89 0.85 7.53
C ALA A 209 -24.83 1.39 8.62
N GLN A 210 -24.52 2.55 9.21
CA GLN A 210 -25.43 3.23 10.14
C GLN A 210 -26.64 3.85 9.43
N LEU A 211 -26.48 4.25 8.17
CA LEU A 211 -27.54 4.90 7.38
C LEU A 211 -28.44 3.90 6.65
N LEU A 212 -27.87 2.82 6.12
CA LEU A 212 -28.54 1.87 5.21
C LEU A 212 -28.63 0.44 5.76
N GLY A 213 -28.08 0.20 6.96
CA GLY A 213 -27.80 -1.15 7.45
C GLY A 213 -26.63 -1.81 6.72
N TYR A 214 -26.11 -2.92 7.27
CA TYR A 214 -25.02 -3.67 6.64
C TYR A 214 -25.36 -4.18 5.23
N PRO A 215 -26.55 -4.76 4.95
CA PRO A 215 -26.89 -5.21 3.60
C PRO A 215 -26.91 -4.05 2.58
N GLY A 216 -27.49 -2.91 2.95
CA GLY A 216 -27.55 -1.72 2.10
C GLY A 216 -26.17 -1.13 1.84
N ALA A 217 -25.30 -1.09 2.86
CA ALA A 217 -23.93 -0.60 2.73
C ALA A 217 -23.05 -1.52 1.86
N VAL A 218 -23.23 -2.85 1.97
CA VAL A 218 -22.58 -3.82 1.08
C VAL A 218 -23.06 -3.62 -0.35
N ALA A 219 -24.37 -3.54 -0.59
CA ALA A 219 -24.92 -3.31 -1.93
C ALA A 219 -24.38 -2.02 -2.56
N ALA A 220 -24.38 -0.91 -1.81
CA ALA A 220 -23.80 0.35 -2.26
C ALA A 220 -22.31 0.23 -2.61
N THR A 221 -21.53 -0.46 -1.77
CA THR A 221 -20.09 -0.68 -2.00
C THR A 221 -19.84 -1.54 -3.24
N LEU A 222 -20.63 -2.59 -3.46
CA LEU A 222 -20.56 -3.44 -4.64
C LEU A 222 -20.92 -2.67 -5.91
N LEU A 223 -21.94 -1.81 -5.87
CA LEU A 223 -22.31 -0.95 -6.99
C LEU A 223 -21.20 0.04 -7.35
N VAL A 224 -20.60 0.71 -6.37
CA VAL A 224 -19.50 1.67 -6.62
C VAL A 224 -18.26 0.95 -7.16
N THR A 225 -17.87 -0.19 -6.59
CA THR A 225 -16.72 -0.96 -7.08
C THR A 225 -16.95 -1.54 -8.48
N ALA A 226 -18.17 -1.97 -8.81
CA ALA A 226 -18.57 -2.37 -10.16
C ALA A 226 -18.51 -1.19 -11.15
N ALA A 227 -19.00 -0.01 -10.76
CA ALA A 227 -18.95 1.19 -11.58
C ALA A 227 -17.49 1.61 -11.88
N ILE A 228 -16.61 1.63 -10.88
CA ILE A 228 -15.18 1.93 -11.07
C ILE A 228 -14.53 0.89 -12.00
N THR A 229 -14.87 -0.39 -11.83
CA THR A 229 -14.38 -1.46 -12.72
C THR A 229 -14.81 -1.21 -14.16
N ALA A 230 -16.08 -0.87 -14.41
CA ALA A 230 -16.58 -0.53 -15.74
C ALA A 230 -15.87 0.69 -16.33
N VAL A 231 -15.70 1.76 -15.56
CA VAL A 231 -14.97 2.98 -15.98
C VAL A 231 -13.53 2.63 -16.37
N THR A 232 -12.82 1.83 -15.58
CA THR A 232 -11.43 1.44 -15.89
C THR A 232 -11.33 0.62 -17.18
N TRP A 233 -12.33 -0.21 -17.48
CA TRP A 233 -12.41 -0.92 -18.76
C TRP A 233 -12.66 0.03 -19.94
N VAL A 234 -13.54 1.02 -19.78
CA VAL A 234 -13.80 2.03 -20.82
C VAL A 234 -12.54 2.86 -21.07
N VAL A 235 -11.85 3.31 -20.02
CA VAL A 235 -10.59 4.06 -20.14
C VAL A 235 -9.52 3.23 -20.84
N ALA A 236 -9.35 1.97 -20.45
CA ALA A 236 -8.38 1.08 -21.07
C ALA A 236 -8.68 0.84 -22.56
N ARG A 237 -9.96 0.69 -22.94
CA ARG A 237 -10.37 0.55 -24.36
C ARG A 237 -10.09 1.81 -25.17
N ARG A 238 -10.26 3.00 -24.57
CA ARG A 238 -10.05 4.29 -25.25
C ARG A 238 -8.57 4.68 -25.37
N ARG A 239 -7.76 4.35 -24.36
CA ARG A 239 -6.34 4.75 -24.29
C ARG A 239 -5.36 3.68 -24.76
N THR A 240 -5.83 2.44 -24.97
CA THR A 240 -5.01 1.30 -25.43
C THR A 240 -3.66 1.19 -24.70
N PRO A 241 -3.66 1.06 -23.36
CA PRO A 241 -2.44 1.09 -22.57
C PRO A 241 -1.52 -0.10 -22.88
N PRO A 242 -0.20 0.03 -22.62
CA PRO A 242 0.73 -1.08 -22.70
C PRO A 242 0.30 -2.24 -21.80
N PRO A 243 0.53 -3.51 -22.20
CA PRO A 243 0.27 -4.65 -21.35
C PRO A 243 1.17 -4.63 -20.10
N VAL A 244 0.67 -5.16 -18.98
CA VAL A 244 1.44 -5.25 -17.74
C VAL A 244 2.48 -6.36 -17.85
N GLU A 245 3.74 -6.09 -17.46
CA GLU A 245 4.79 -7.13 -17.44
C GLU A 245 4.39 -8.29 -16.51
N ARG A 246 4.63 -9.52 -16.96
CA ARG A 246 4.45 -10.72 -16.15
C ARG A 246 5.71 -10.98 -15.34
N PRO A 247 5.62 -11.03 -14.00
CA PRO A 247 6.75 -11.41 -13.16
C PRO A 247 7.30 -12.81 -13.50
N PRO A 248 8.61 -13.04 -13.30
CA PRO A 248 9.14 -14.39 -13.22
C PRO A 248 8.36 -15.23 -12.21
N SER A 249 8.05 -16.48 -12.55
CA SER A 249 7.17 -17.33 -11.75
C SER A 249 7.57 -18.81 -11.83
N ALA A 250 7.41 -19.52 -10.71
CA ALA A 250 7.49 -20.98 -10.69
C ALA A 250 6.23 -21.60 -11.34
N ARG A 251 6.36 -22.83 -11.85
CA ARG A 251 5.28 -23.58 -12.50
C ARG A 251 4.68 -24.64 -11.57
N GLY A 252 3.43 -25.04 -11.82
CA GLY A 252 2.72 -26.05 -11.03
C GLY A 252 2.48 -25.64 -9.57
N VAL A 253 2.49 -26.61 -8.65
CA VAL A 253 2.24 -26.39 -7.20
C VAL A 253 3.31 -25.50 -6.57
N ALA A 254 4.54 -25.51 -7.10
CA ALA A 254 5.62 -24.63 -6.65
C ALA A 254 5.30 -23.13 -6.84
N ARG A 255 4.29 -22.78 -7.65
CA ARG A 255 3.81 -21.41 -7.81
C ARG A 255 3.28 -20.81 -6.51
N ILE A 256 2.70 -21.61 -5.62
CA ILE A 256 2.14 -21.11 -4.36
C ILE A 256 3.25 -20.46 -3.51
N PRO A 257 4.34 -21.18 -3.15
CA PRO A 257 5.40 -20.59 -2.34
C PRO A 257 6.45 -19.80 -3.14
N ARG A 258 6.58 -19.98 -4.46
CA ARG A 258 7.70 -19.42 -5.24
C ARG A 258 7.30 -18.58 -6.45
N GLY A 259 6.03 -18.59 -6.81
CA GLY A 259 5.55 -17.94 -8.02
C GLY A 259 4.92 -16.59 -7.76
N SER A 260 4.74 -15.84 -8.85
CA SER A 260 3.89 -14.66 -8.86
C SER A 260 2.42 -15.06 -8.93
N TRP A 261 1.64 -14.52 -8.01
CA TRP A 261 0.21 -14.76 -7.95
C TRP A 261 -0.52 -13.80 -8.89
N PRO A 262 -1.62 -14.25 -9.53
CA PRO A 262 -2.51 -13.32 -10.21
C PRO A 262 -2.99 -12.24 -9.24
N MET A 263 -3.09 -10.99 -9.70
CA MET A 263 -3.48 -9.86 -8.83
C MET A 263 -4.84 -10.06 -8.15
N TRP A 264 -5.78 -10.75 -8.81
CA TRP A 264 -7.09 -11.06 -8.23
C TRP A 264 -7.00 -12.09 -7.08
N VAL A 265 -6.06 -13.04 -7.14
CA VAL A 265 -5.81 -13.97 -6.03
C VAL A 265 -5.25 -13.20 -4.85
N GLY A 266 -4.25 -12.33 -5.11
CA GLY A 266 -3.73 -11.41 -4.11
C GLY A 266 -4.81 -10.55 -3.47
N ALA A 267 -5.72 -9.98 -4.27
CA ALA A 267 -6.85 -9.19 -3.80
C ALA A 267 -7.74 -9.95 -2.82
N VAL A 268 -8.14 -11.18 -3.16
CA VAL A 268 -9.00 -12.02 -2.31
C VAL A 268 -8.27 -12.44 -1.03
N VAL A 269 -7.02 -12.89 -1.13
CA VAL A 269 -6.24 -13.31 0.04
C VAL A 269 -6.00 -12.13 0.98
N LEU A 270 -5.66 -10.93 0.47
CA LEU A 270 -5.52 -9.72 1.29
C LEU A 270 -6.84 -9.30 1.95
N ALA A 271 -7.98 -9.46 1.26
CA ALA A 271 -9.30 -9.24 1.85
C ALA A 271 -9.59 -10.18 3.01
N VAL A 272 -9.32 -11.48 2.82
CA VAL A 272 -9.49 -12.50 3.87
C VAL A 272 -8.54 -12.24 5.05
N LEU A 273 -7.27 -11.91 4.79
CA LEU A 273 -6.31 -11.61 5.84
C LEU A 273 -6.67 -10.33 6.61
N ASN A 274 -7.17 -9.28 5.95
CA ASN A 274 -7.63 -8.08 6.66
C ASN A 274 -8.89 -8.39 7.51
N ALA A 275 -9.81 -9.20 7.00
CA ALA A 275 -10.96 -9.67 7.78
C ALA A 275 -10.51 -10.51 9.00
N ALA A 276 -9.49 -11.35 8.83
CA ALA A 276 -8.89 -12.09 9.93
C ALA A 276 -8.22 -11.14 10.95
N VAL A 277 -7.56 -10.07 10.52
CA VAL A 277 -7.01 -9.04 11.43
C VAL A 277 -8.13 -8.38 12.22
N LEU A 278 -9.23 -8.01 11.56
CA LEU A 278 -10.41 -7.45 12.24
C LEU A 278 -10.98 -8.44 13.27
N PHE A 279 -11.13 -9.71 12.90
CA PHE A 279 -11.67 -10.75 13.76
C PHE A 279 -10.76 -11.07 14.96
N VAL A 280 -9.45 -11.15 14.76
CA VAL A 280 -8.50 -11.48 15.84
C VAL A 280 -8.26 -10.30 16.77
N SER A 281 -8.20 -9.08 16.22
CA SER A 281 -7.73 -7.90 16.95
C SER A 281 -8.81 -6.85 17.26
N ALA A 282 -10.07 -7.14 16.92
CA ALA A 282 -11.24 -6.27 17.09
C ALA A 282 -11.14 -4.89 16.39
N ALA A 283 -10.15 -4.69 15.54
CA ALA A 283 -10.08 -3.54 14.64
C ALA A 283 -9.33 -3.93 13.36
N PRO A 284 -9.54 -3.24 12.23
CA PRO A 284 -9.00 -3.69 10.96
C PRO A 284 -7.51 -3.32 10.80
N TRP A 285 -6.92 -3.80 9.71
CA TRP A 285 -5.53 -3.56 9.37
C TRP A 285 -5.25 -2.06 9.19
N GLY A 286 -4.22 -1.58 9.89
CA GLY A 286 -3.60 -0.27 9.73
C GLY A 286 -2.09 -0.41 9.69
N VAL A 287 -1.40 0.70 9.43
CA VAL A 287 0.08 0.74 9.29
C VAL A 287 0.63 1.99 9.99
N THR A 288 0.12 3.16 9.62
CA THR A 288 0.85 4.41 9.86
C THR A 288 0.88 4.92 11.31
N SER A 289 0.13 4.34 12.25
CA SER A 289 0.24 4.71 13.67
C SER A 289 1.50 4.17 14.32
N ALA A 290 2.01 3.01 13.86
CA ALA A 290 3.26 2.46 14.36
C ALA A 290 4.43 3.40 14.10
N PHE A 291 4.46 4.10 12.96
CA PHE A 291 5.52 5.05 12.64
C PHE A 291 5.53 6.26 13.58
N ALA A 292 4.35 6.71 14.02
CA ALA A 292 4.26 7.73 15.06
C ALA A 292 4.80 7.20 16.41
N LEU A 293 4.46 5.96 16.76
CA LEU A 293 4.96 5.31 17.97
C LEU A 293 6.49 5.13 17.94
N TRP A 294 7.04 4.61 16.85
CA TRP A 294 8.48 4.35 16.71
C TRP A 294 9.27 5.65 16.78
N GLY A 295 8.85 6.69 16.05
CA GLY A 295 9.50 8.00 16.12
C GLY A 295 9.44 8.60 17.52
N SER A 296 8.31 8.47 18.21
CA SER A 296 8.16 9.02 19.56
C SER A 296 8.99 8.25 20.59
N LYS A 297 9.08 6.92 20.48
CA LYS A 297 9.95 6.13 21.36
C LYS A 297 11.44 6.39 21.11
N LEU A 298 11.84 6.64 19.86
CA LEU A 298 13.21 7.07 19.55
C LEU A 298 13.51 8.43 20.20
N LEU A 299 12.59 9.39 20.13
CA LEU A 299 12.74 10.69 20.76
C LEU A 299 12.73 10.60 22.30
N GLN A 300 11.90 9.74 22.89
CA GLN A 300 11.95 9.46 24.33
C GLN A 300 13.29 8.86 24.76
N ALA A 301 13.86 7.96 23.96
CA ALA A 301 15.15 7.33 24.27
C ALA A 301 16.31 8.34 24.30
N VAL A 302 16.19 9.49 23.61
CA VAL A 302 17.17 10.58 23.64
C VAL A 302 16.78 11.72 24.58
N GLY A 303 15.73 11.55 25.39
CA GLY A 303 15.36 12.46 26.48
C GLY A 303 14.22 13.45 26.22
N PHE A 304 13.53 13.39 25.09
CA PHE A 304 12.36 14.25 24.85
C PHE A 304 11.11 13.72 25.56
N ASP A 305 10.39 14.59 26.26
CA ASP A 305 9.06 14.26 26.78
C ASP A 305 8.01 14.25 25.66
N MET A 306 7.72 13.07 25.15
CA MET A 306 6.64 12.87 24.18
C MET A 306 5.27 12.72 24.84
N ALA A 307 5.20 12.37 26.14
CA ALA A 307 3.93 12.12 26.82
C ALA A 307 3.13 13.42 27.01
N GLY A 308 3.80 14.55 27.16
CA GLY A 308 3.18 15.88 27.25
C GLY A 308 2.48 16.37 25.97
N LEU A 309 2.73 15.75 24.81
CA LEU A 309 2.15 16.20 23.53
C LEU A 309 0.68 15.80 23.40
N ALA A 310 -0.15 16.70 22.84
CA ALA A 310 -1.60 16.51 22.70
C ALA A 310 -1.99 15.19 21.99
N TYR A 311 -1.20 14.74 21.02
CA TYR A 311 -1.42 13.44 20.35
C TYR A 311 -1.35 12.26 21.33
N TRP A 312 -0.40 12.29 22.26
CA TRP A 312 -0.14 11.22 23.21
C TRP A 312 -0.98 11.31 24.48
N GLN A 313 -1.71 12.42 24.68
CA GLN A 313 -2.69 12.59 25.75
C GLN A 313 -4.01 11.86 25.48
N ALA A 314 -4.30 11.47 24.23
CA ALA A 314 -5.46 10.63 23.93
C ALA A 314 -5.31 9.25 24.59
N PRO A 315 -6.30 8.72 25.34
CA PRO A 315 -6.13 7.51 26.16
C PRO A 315 -5.68 6.25 25.39
N ALA A 316 -6.08 6.10 24.13
CA ALA A 316 -5.61 5.00 23.29
C ALA A 316 -4.12 5.14 22.92
N ASN A 317 -3.69 6.35 22.58
CA ASN A 317 -2.30 6.63 22.19
C ASN A 317 -1.38 6.58 23.42
N ALA A 318 -1.80 7.15 24.55
CA ALA A 318 -1.08 7.11 25.82
C ALA A 318 -0.69 5.67 26.22
N ARG A 319 -1.64 4.73 26.09
CA ARG A 319 -1.41 3.30 26.36
C ARG A 319 -0.36 2.71 25.44
N SER A 320 -0.41 2.99 24.13
CA SER A 320 0.61 2.53 23.18
C SER A 320 2.00 3.10 23.48
N LEU A 321 2.08 4.36 23.91
CA LEU A 321 3.36 5.00 24.25
C LEU A 321 4.00 4.40 25.50
N ALA A 322 3.19 4.12 26.53
CA ALA A 322 3.64 3.53 27.79
C ALA A 322 4.04 2.06 27.64
N ALA A 323 3.39 1.31 26.75
CA ALA A 323 3.66 -0.10 26.52
C ALA A 323 4.90 -0.34 25.63
N PRO A 324 5.52 -1.55 25.66
CA PRO A 324 6.56 -1.94 24.70
C PRO A 324 6.06 -1.91 23.25
N VAL A 325 6.96 -1.71 22.27
CA VAL A 325 6.59 -1.72 20.83
C VAL A 325 5.93 -3.04 20.41
N LEU A 326 6.38 -4.16 20.95
CA LEU A 326 5.81 -5.49 20.67
C LEU A 326 4.43 -5.72 21.31
N ALA A 327 3.98 -4.82 22.18
CA ALA A 327 2.60 -4.80 22.68
C ALA A 327 1.68 -3.91 21.83
N ASP A 328 2.22 -3.21 20.82
CA ASP A 328 1.43 -2.43 19.87
C ASP A 328 1.05 -3.29 18.65
N ARG A 329 -0.26 -3.41 18.44
CA ARG A 329 -0.84 -4.22 17.38
C ARG A 329 -0.34 -3.85 15.98
N ILE A 330 -0.28 -2.56 15.68
CA ILE A 330 0.07 -2.07 14.34
C ILE A 330 1.57 -2.29 14.10
N SER A 331 2.39 -2.07 15.12
CA SER A 331 3.82 -2.39 15.09
C SER A 331 4.06 -3.86 14.80
N ASN A 332 3.28 -4.76 15.43
CA ASN A 332 3.38 -6.20 15.17
C ASN A 332 2.97 -6.59 13.75
N LEU A 333 1.92 -5.97 13.19
CA LEU A 333 1.56 -6.15 11.78
C LEU A 333 2.68 -5.70 10.85
N ASP A 334 3.27 -4.53 11.11
CA ASP A 334 4.29 -3.93 10.25
C ASP A 334 5.60 -4.73 10.27
N VAL A 335 6.06 -5.15 11.46
CA VAL A 335 7.22 -6.04 11.61
C VAL A 335 6.96 -7.40 10.96
N GLY A 336 5.77 -7.96 11.17
CA GLY A 336 5.34 -9.18 10.51
C GLY A 336 5.37 -9.05 8.98
N ILE A 337 4.89 -7.94 8.42
CA ILE A 337 4.90 -7.69 6.97
C ILE A 337 6.34 -7.68 6.44
N MET A 338 7.27 -7.03 7.13
CA MET A 338 8.68 -7.00 6.73
C MET A 338 9.32 -8.40 6.75
N ILE A 339 9.11 -9.18 7.82
CA ILE A 339 9.66 -10.54 7.93
C ILE A 339 9.00 -11.50 6.92
N GLY A 340 7.68 -11.41 6.75
CA GLY A 340 6.94 -12.22 5.77
C GLY A 340 7.41 -11.96 4.34
N ALA A 341 7.66 -10.71 3.98
CA ALA A 341 8.21 -10.33 2.68
C ALA A 341 9.66 -10.77 2.50
N LEU A 342 10.48 -10.77 3.56
CA LEU A 342 11.83 -11.34 3.54
C LEU A 342 11.80 -12.82 3.18
N VAL A 343 10.97 -13.62 3.87
CA VAL A 343 10.82 -15.05 3.59
C VAL A 343 10.30 -15.28 2.16
N ALA A 344 9.24 -14.58 1.76
CA ALA A 344 8.66 -14.72 0.42
C ALA A 344 9.65 -14.38 -0.70
N SER A 345 10.40 -13.29 -0.54
CA SER A 345 11.41 -12.86 -1.52
C SER A 345 12.58 -13.84 -1.64
N ALA A 346 13.06 -14.37 -0.51
CA ALA A 346 14.13 -15.36 -0.49
C ALA A 346 13.69 -16.71 -1.09
N VAL A 347 12.47 -17.17 -0.78
CA VAL A 347 11.90 -18.39 -1.34
C VAL A 347 11.66 -18.25 -2.86
N GLY A 348 11.23 -17.06 -3.30
CA GLY A 348 11.10 -16.71 -4.72
C GLY A 348 12.42 -16.45 -5.46
N GLY A 349 13.57 -16.50 -4.77
CA GLY A 349 14.90 -16.23 -5.36
C GLY A 349 15.09 -14.78 -5.81
N ALA A 350 14.33 -13.85 -5.24
CA ALA A 350 14.24 -12.45 -5.66
C ALA A 350 14.77 -11.47 -4.62
N PHE A 351 15.31 -11.94 -3.49
CA PHE A 351 15.91 -11.07 -2.48
C PHE A 351 17.25 -10.52 -3.01
N VAL A 352 17.35 -9.20 -3.09
CA VAL A 352 18.56 -8.50 -3.56
C VAL A 352 18.75 -7.23 -2.74
N LEU A 353 19.96 -7.06 -2.19
CA LEU A 353 20.35 -5.85 -1.47
C LEU A 353 21.09 -4.89 -2.40
N HIS A 354 20.47 -3.77 -2.73
CA HIS A 354 21.06 -2.74 -3.58
C HIS A 354 22.00 -1.86 -2.75
N LYS A 355 23.30 -1.84 -3.07
CA LYS A 355 24.31 -1.08 -2.29
C LYS A 355 24.46 0.38 -2.71
N ARG A 356 23.99 0.75 -3.90
CA ARG A 356 24.15 2.10 -4.46
C ARG A 356 22.79 2.74 -4.69
N ILE A 357 22.53 3.85 -4.01
CA ILE A 357 21.31 4.64 -4.16
C ILE A 357 21.72 5.99 -4.75
N PRO A 358 21.28 6.35 -5.98
CA PRO A 358 21.53 7.67 -6.54
C PRO A 358 20.97 8.77 -5.64
N TRP A 359 21.72 9.88 -5.46
CA TRP A 359 21.33 10.98 -4.58
C TRP A 359 19.92 11.54 -4.88
N LYS A 360 19.58 11.74 -6.16
CA LYS A 360 18.25 12.24 -6.54
C LYS A 360 17.12 11.29 -6.11
N LEU A 361 17.35 9.98 -6.21
CA LEU A 361 16.41 8.96 -5.76
C LEU A 361 16.30 8.94 -4.23
N ALA A 362 17.43 9.07 -3.53
CA ALA A 362 17.46 9.16 -2.07
C ALA A 362 16.68 10.37 -1.56
N LEU A 363 16.87 11.54 -2.18
CA LEU A 363 16.13 12.77 -1.85
C LEU A 363 14.62 12.59 -2.08
N GLY A 364 14.22 12.03 -3.23
CA GLY A 364 12.82 11.71 -3.51
C GLY A 364 12.22 10.72 -2.52
N ALA A 365 12.98 9.69 -2.13
CA ALA A 365 12.56 8.72 -1.12
C ALA A 365 12.26 9.38 0.22
N VAL A 366 13.18 10.21 0.74
CA VAL A 366 13.00 10.91 2.03
C VAL A 366 11.84 11.90 1.98
N LEU A 367 11.81 12.79 0.98
CA LEU A 367 10.76 13.81 0.87
C LEU A 367 9.38 13.19 0.64
N GLY A 368 9.32 12.16 -0.21
CA GLY A 368 8.09 11.38 -0.43
C GLY A 368 7.64 10.67 0.85
N GLY A 369 8.57 10.10 1.61
CA GLY A 369 8.33 9.53 2.93
C GLY A 369 7.73 10.55 3.90
N ILE A 370 8.34 11.73 4.04
CA ILE A 370 7.87 12.80 4.93
C ILE A 370 6.45 13.22 4.56
N ALA A 371 6.20 13.46 3.26
CA ALA A 371 4.87 13.81 2.76
C ALA A 371 3.83 12.72 3.06
N MET A 372 4.17 11.44 2.88
CA MET A 372 3.30 10.31 3.24
C MET A 372 3.05 10.21 4.74
N GLY A 373 4.08 10.37 5.57
CA GLY A 373 3.99 10.34 7.03
C GLY A 373 3.04 11.40 7.56
N TYR A 374 3.28 12.64 7.15
CA TYR A 374 2.47 13.77 7.54
C TYR A 374 1.03 13.60 7.03
N GLY A 375 0.90 13.34 5.72
CA GLY A 375 -0.38 13.16 5.05
C GLY A 375 -1.24 12.04 5.63
N ALA A 376 -0.64 10.89 5.98
CA ALA A 376 -1.38 9.75 6.50
C ALA A 376 -2.01 9.99 7.87
N ARG A 377 -1.42 10.85 8.70
CA ARG A 377 -1.94 11.17 10.03
C ARG A 377 -3.05 12.20 9.94
N LEU A 378 -2.83 13.25 9.15
CA LEU A 378 -3.83 14.26 8.80
C LEU A 378 -5.10 13.64 8.20
N ALA A 379 -4.88 12.70 7.29
CA ALA A 379 -5.95 12.06 6.56
C ALA A 379 -6.62 10.92 7.33
N GLY A 380 -6.29 10.69 8.60
CA GLY A 380 -6.84 9.56 9.37
C GLY A 380 -6.49 8.18 8.80
N GLY A 381 -5.51 8.07 7.90
CA GLY A 381 -5.08 6.80 7.32
C GLY A 381 -4.28 6.92 6.02
N CYS A 382 -3.74 5.78 5.58
CA CYS A 382 -3.06 5.58 4.31
C CYS A 382 -3.89 4.66 3.38
N ASN A 383 -3.29 4.13 2.32
CA ASN A 383 -3.95 3.17 1.41
C ASN A 383 -4.52 1.94 2.13
N ILE A 384 -3.86 1.48 3.19
CA ILE A 384 -4.36 0.35 3.99
C ILE A 384 -5.45 0.84 4.95
N GLY A 385 -5.15 1.82 5.79
CA GLY A 385 -6.10 2.29 6.81
C GLY A 385 -7.35 2.97 6.20
N ALA A 386 -7.16 4.04 5.44
CA ALA A 386 -8.24 4.84 4.89
C ALA A 386 -8.91 4.17 3.69
N TYR A 387 -8.13 3.84 2.66
CA TYR A 387 -8.70 3.32 1.40
C TYR A 387 -9.19 1.88 1.54
N PHE A 388 -8.38 0.95 2.06
CA PHE A 388 -8.78 -0.45 2.14
C PHE A 388 -9.72 -0.71 3.33
N SER A 389 -9.23 -0.51 4.56
CA SER A 389 -9.97 -0.81 5.79
C SER A 389 -11.14 0.15 6.02
N GLY A 390 -11.00 1.44 5.65
CA GLY A 390 -12.07 2.42 5.79
C GLY A 390 -13.25 2.15 4.87
N ILE A 391 -13.01 1.86 3.59
CA ILE A 391 -14.08 1.48 2.65
C ILE A 391 -14.70 0.14 3.05
N ALA A 392 -13.89 -0.86 3.44
CA ALA A 392 -14.41 -2.15 3.91
C ALA A 392 -15.26 -2.01 5.18
N SER A 393 -15.00 -0.98 6.01
CA SER A 393 -15.78 -0.62 7.19
C SER A 393 -16.97 0.32 6.89
N PHE A 394 -17.28 0.54 5.61
CA PHE A 394 -18.37 1.40 5.15
C PHE A 394 -18.21 2.89 5.49
N SER A 395 -16.98 3.35 5.71
CA SER A 395 -16.70 4.76 5.99
C SER A 395 -16.62 5.58 4.70
N LEU A 396 -17.38 6.67 4.64
CA LEU A 396 -17.36 7.59 3.49
C LEU A 396 -16.01 8.30 3.36
N HIS A 397 -15.30 8.49 4.47
CA HIS A 397 -13.94 9.01 4.52
C HIS A 397 -12.99 8.28 3.57
N GLY A 398 -13.06 6.94 3.48
CA GLY A 398 -12.18 6.15 2.63
C GLY A 398 -12.37 6.42 1.14
N TRP A 399 -13.61 6.70 0.71
CA TRP A 399 -13.91 7.06 -0.68
C TRP A 399 -13.40 8.46 -1.03
N ILE A 400 -13.62 9.44 -0.15
CA ILE A 400 -13.12 10.81 -0.32
C ILE A 400 -11.59 10.79 -0.35
N TRP A 401 -10.96 10.06 0.57
CA TRP A 401 -9.52 9.85 0.61
C TRP A 401 -9.00 9.36 -0.75
N ALA A 402 -9.69 8.38 -1.36
CA ALA A 402 -9.26 7.79 -2.61
C ALA A 402 -9.24 8.80 -3.77
N VAL A 403 -10.32 9.57 -3.90
CA VAL A 403 -10.46 10.59 -4.95
C VAL A 403 -9.40 11.67 -4.79
N VAL A 404 -9.22 12.17 -3.57
CA VAL A 404 -8.27 13.26 -3.30
C VAL A 404 -6.81 12.79 -3.46
N ALA A 405 -6.47 11.58 -2.99
CA ALA A 405 -5.15 11.00 -3.18
C ALA A 405 -4.83 10.71 -4.65
N LEU A 406 -5.86 10.48 -5.50
CA LEU A 406 -5.68 10.35 -6.94
C LEU A 406 -5.32 11.69 -7.58
N GLY A 407 -5.92 12.79 -7.10
CA GLY A 407 -5.49 14.15 -7.44
C GLY A 407 -4.04 14.43 -7.05
N GLY A 408 -3.65 14.02 -5.82
CA GLY A 408 -2.26 14.10 -5.37
C GLY A 408 -1.31 13.27 -6.24
N THR A 409 -1.74 12.08 -6.67
CA THR A 409 -0.97 11.23 -7.60
C THR A 409 -0.67 11.95 -8.91
N TRP A 410 -1.65 12.65 -9.48
CA TRP A 410 -1.47 13.41 -10.73
C TRP A 410 -0.39 14.49 -10.63
N VAL A 411 -0.30 15.17 -9.48
CA VAL A 411 0.79 16.12 -9.19
C VAL A 411 2.11 15.36 -8.96
N GLY A 412 2.08 14.30 -8.18
CA GLY A 412 3.24 13.47 -7.90
C GLY A 412 3.92 12.92 -9.15
N LEU A 413 3.16 12.56 -10.19
CA LEU A 413 3.73 12.13 -11.48
C LEU A 413 4.55 13.21 -12.17
N ARG A 414 4.17 14.49 -12.04
CA ARG A 414 4.95 15.62 -12.60
C ARG A 414 6.23 15.89 -11.83
N LEU A 415 6.26 15.57 -10.54
CA LEU A 415 7.43 15.77 -9.69
C LEU A 415 8.45 14.64 -9.81
N ARG A 416 8.03 13.42 -10.15
CA ARG A 416 8.90 12.24 -10.28
C ARG A 416 10.16 12.46 -11.14
N PRO A 417 10.11 13.08 -12.33
CA PRO A 417 11.30 13.31 -13.15
C PRO A 417 12.39 14.15 -12.46
N LEU A 418 12.02 15.06 -11.54
CA LEU A 418 12.97 15.87 -10.76
C LEU A 418 13.91 15.00 -9.91
N PHE A 419 13.42 13.82 -9.50
CA PHE A 419 14.15 12.85 -8.69
C PHE A 419 14.77 11.71 -9.52
N GLY A 420 14.76 11.81 -10.85
CA GLY A 420 15.27 10.77 -11.75
C GLY A 420 14.36 9.55 -11.88
N LEU A 421 13.08 9.67 -11.52
CA LEU A 421 12.07 8.63 -11.67
C LEU A 421 11.32 8.80 -13.00
N THR A 422 11.16 7.71 -13.75
CA THR A 422 10.37 7.70 -14.98
C THR A 422 8.89 7.44 -14.71
N ASN A 423 8.06 7.81 -15.68
CA ASN A 423 6.64 7.50 -15.74
C ASN A 423 6.36 6.60 -16.94
N PRO A 424 5.33 5.73 -16.88
CA PRO A 424 4.91 4.95 -18.04
C PRO A 424 4.44 5.87 -19.17
N GLU A 425 4.79 5.52 -20.40
CA GLU A 425 4.38 6.20 -21.62
C GLU A 425 3.52 5.30 -22.51
N PRO A 426 2.57 5.86 -23.31
CA PRO A 426 1.73 5.05 -24.18
C PRO A 426 2.50 4.25 -25.24
N ALA A 427 3.73 4.66 -25.56
CA ALA A 427 4.60 4.00 -26.53
C ALA A 427 5.42 2.85 -25.92
N ASP A 428 5.37 2.66 -24.59
CA ASP A 428 6.10 1.58 -23.92
C ASP A 428 5.59 0.21 -24.39
N SER A 429 6.50 -0.76 -24.49
CA SER A 429 6.12 -2.15 -24.80
C SER A 429 5.44 -2.85 -23.62
N LEU A 430 5.77 -2.43 -22.39
CA LEU A 430 5.27 -3.00 -21.14
C LEU A 430 5.10 -1.91 -20.07
N CYS A 431 4.08 -2.05 -19.22
CA CYS A 431 3.79 -1.21 -18.05
C CYS A 431 4.49 -1.67 -16.77
#